data_AF-A0AA37QTI1-F1
#
_entry.id   AF-A0AA37QTI1-F1
#
_cell.length_a   1.000
_cell.length_b   1.000
_cell.length_c   1.000
_cell.angle_alpha   90.00
_cell.angle_beta   90.00
_cell.angle_gamma   90.00
#
_symmetry.space_group_name_H-M   'P 1'
#
loop_
_entity.id
_entity.type
_entity.pdbx_description
1 polymer ?
#
loop_
_entity_poly.entity_id
_entity_poly.type
_entity_poly.pdbx_seq_one_letter_code
_entity_poly.pdbx_strand_id
1 'polypeptide(L)'
;MSTSSLQAVPDRYLPPGTAVSYDGHQDGGPEYGVVVHCWLEPEIGGYDCYVAFFGHEQPIGKPAGKPYVLRYAAASLTAMPS
;
A
#
# COMPACT_ATOMS: atom_id res chain seq x y z
N MET A 1 -29.28 -5.55 -6.33
CA MET A 1 -27.85 -5.67 -6.71
C MET A 1 -27.17 -4.40 -6.23
N SER A 2 -26.43 -4.46 -5.12
CA SER A 2 -25.74 -3.31 -4.57
C SER A 2 -24.35 -3.27 -5.19
N THR A 3 -24.13 -2.37 -6.15
CA THR A 3 -22.79 -2.07 -6.65
C THR A 3 -22.08 -1.29 -5.57
N SER A 4 -21.29 -1.97 -4.73
CA SER A 4 -20.33 -1.30 -3.86
C SER A 4 -19.31 -0.63 -4.76
N SER A 5 -19.45 0.68 -4.97
CA SER A 5 -18.42 1.48 -5.62
C SER A 5 -17.19 1.37 -4.74
N LEU A 6 -16.11 0.74 -5.24
CA LEU A 6 -14.77 0.92 -4.69
C LEU A 6 -14.52 2.42 -4.70
N GLN A 7 -14.63 3.07 -3.53
CA GLN A 7 -14.22 4.46 -3.41
C GLN A 7 -12.72 4.45 -3.69
N ALA A 8 -12.33 5.01 -4.84
CA ALA A 8 -10.93 5.19 -5.17
C ALA A 8 -10.27 5.93 -4.00
N VAL A 9 -9.23 5.32 -3.43
CA VAL A 9 -8.49 5.97 -2.35
C VAL A 9 -7.89 7.25 -2.94
N PRO A 10 -8.16 8.43 -2.36
CA PRO A 10 -7.64 9.67 -2.91
C PRO A 10 -6.12 9.65 -2.85
N ASP A 11 -5.50 9.98 -3.98
CA ASP A 11 -4.07 10.15 -4.10
C ASP A 11 -3.57 11.18 -3.10
N ARG A 12 -2.54 10.81 -2.33
CA ARG A 12 -1.98 11.64 -1.27
C ARG A 12 -0.61 11.13 -0.86
N TYR A 13 0.16 12.02 -0.24
CA TYR A 13 1.38 11.64 0.44
C TYR A 13 1.11 10.65 1.58
N LEU A 14 1.84 9.54 1.59
CA LEU A 14 1.87 8.58 2.70
C LEU A 14 3.24 8.66 3.39
N PRO A 15 3.33 9.08 4.66
CA PRO A 15 4.60 9.16 5.38
C PRO A 15 5.31 7.79 5.49
N PRO A 16 6.65 7.74 5.53
CA PRO A 16 7.38 6.54 5.90
C PRO A 16 6.87 5.97 7.23
N GLY A 17 6.73 4.64 7.30
CA GLY A 17 6.16 3.95 8.45
C GLY A 17 4.63 3.77 8.40
N THR A 18 3.94 4.36 7.41
CA THR A 18 2.49 4.14 7.24
C THR A 18 2.22 2.68 6.89
N ALA A 19 1.38 2.01 7.68
CA ALA A 19 0.86 0.68 7.37
C ALA A 19 -0.17 0.78 6.24
N VAL A 20 -0.05 -0.09 5.23
CA VAL A 20 -0.91 -0.09 4.04
C VAL A 20 -1.35 -1.50 3.67
N SER A 21 -2.49 -1.62 3.01
CA SER A 21 -2.88 -2.80 2.24
C SER A 21 -2.95 -2.49 0.74
N TYR A 22 -2.71 -3.52 -0.07
CA TYR A 22 -2.89 -3.52 -1.51
C TYR A 22 -3.81 -4.68 -1.90
N ASP A 23 -4.95 -4.38 -2.51
CA ASP A 23 -6.00 -5.38 -2.79
C ASP A 23 -5.89 -6.01 -4.21
N GLY A 24 -4.84 -5.69 -4.96
CA GLY A 24 -4.77 -5.93 -6.42
C GLY A 24 -4.42 -7.36 -6.89
N HIS A 25 -4.34 -8.35 -6.00
CA HIS A 25 -4.23 -9.76 -6.39
C HIS A 25 -5.55 -10.50 -6.19
N GLN A 26 -6.37 -10.57 -7.26
CA GLN A 26 -7.68 -11.24 -7.26
C GLN A 26 -7.63 -12.73 -6.84
N ASP A 27 -6.47 -13.39 -6.99
CA ASP A 27 -6.29 -14.81 -6.66
C ASP A 27 -5.49 -15.05 -5.35
N GLY A 28 -4.91 -14.01 -4.75
CA GLY A 28 -4.03 -14.11 -3.57
C GLY A 28 -4.54 -13.38 -2.32
N GLY A 29 -5.61 -12.59 -2.45
CA GLY A 29 -6.08 -11.71 -1.38
C GLY A 29 -5.19 -10.47 -1.21
N PRO A 30 -5.51 -9.62 -0.21
CA PRO A 30 -4.75 -8.40 0.03
C PRO A 30 -3.33 -8.69 0.52
N GLU A 31 -2.39 -7.86 0.09
CA GLU A 31 -1.03 -7.83 0.60
C GLU A 31 -0.85 -6.65 1.56
N TYR A 32 -0.08 -6.87 2.61
CA TYR A 32 0.13 -5.91 3.68
C TYR A 32 1.58 -5.47 3.73
N GLY A 33 1.79 -4.18 3.92
CA GLY A 33 3.11 -3.59 3.88
C GLY A 33 3.23 -2.30 4.66
N VAL A 34 4.46 -1.78 4.65
CA VAL A 34 4.82 -0.51 5.29
C VAL A 34 5.50 0.39 4.25
N VAL A 35 5.09 1.65 4.20
CA VAL A 35 5.72 2.66 3.33
C VAL A 35 7.15 2.90 3.78
N VAL A 36 8.10 2.74 2.85
CA VAL A 36 9.53 3.03 3.06
C VAL A 36 9.83 4.48 2.67
N HIS A 37 9.33 4.90 1.52
CA HIS A 37 9.50 6.25 0.99
C HIS A 37 8.33 6.58 0.07
N CYS A 38 7.86 7.82 0.09
CA CYS A 38 6.85 8.30 -0.83
C CYS A 38 7.26 9.69 -1.36
N TRP A 39 6.97 9.97 -2.63
CA TRP A 39 7.33 11.22 -3.28
C TRP A 39 6.26 11.63 -4.30
N LEU A 40 6.19 12.93 -4.59
CA LEU A 40 5.40 13.44 -5.70
C LEU A 40 6.10 13.06 -7.01
N GLU A 41 5.40 12.35 -7.89
CA GLU A 41 5.82 12.00 -9.24
C GLU A 41 5.20 13.02 -10.23
N PRO A 42 5.97 14.02 -10.71
CA PRO A 42 5.41 15.10 -11.51
C PRO A 42 4.84 14.64 -12.84
N GLU A 43 5.35 13.53 -13.41
CA GLU A 43 4.89 13.00 -14.71
C GLU A 43 3.44 12.52 -14.67
N ILE A 44 2.99 12.00 -13.53
CA ILE A 44 1.61 11.50 -13.33
C ILE A 44 0.75 12.45 -12.50
N GLY A 45 1.34 13.52 -11.96
CA GLY A 45 0.65 14.49 -11.10
C GLY A 45 0.13 13.88 -9.79
N GLY A 46 0.80 12.84 -9.29
CA GLY A 46 0.38 12.11 -8.09
C GLY A 46 1.53 11.55 -7.28
N TYR A 47 1.24 10.75 -6.26
CA TYR A 47 2.27 10.20 -5.37
C TYR A 47 2.60 8.75 -5.73
N ASP A 48 3.90 8.46 -5.79
CA ASP A 48 4.39 7.09 -5.79
C ASP A 48 5.10 6.79 -4.48
N CYS A 49 4.90 5.57 -4.00
CA CYS A 49 5.55 5.08 -2.79
C CYS A 49 6.29 3.76 -3.04
N TYR A 50 7.47 3.63 -2.43
CA TYR A 50 8.09 2.34 -2.17
C TYR A 50 7.47 1.72 -0.92
N VAL A 51 6.98 0.48 -1.04
CA VAL A 51 6.35 -0.27 0.05
C VAL A 51 7.11 -1.57 0.26
N ALA A 52 7.45 -1.87 1.51
CA ALA A 52 7.96 -3.17 1.92
C ALA A 52 6.77 -4.08 2.29
N PHE A 53 6.56 -5.15 1.53
CA PHE A 53 5.44 -6.08 1.73
C PHE A 53 5.85 -7.33 2.51
N PHE A 54 4.92 -7.82 3.33
CA PHE A 54 5.08 -8.96 4.24
C PHE A 54 4.09 -10.10 3.96
N GLY A 55 3.38 -10.05 2.83
CA GLY A 55 2.37 -11.04 2.45
C GLY A 55 1.00 -10.73 3.09
N HIS A 56 0.38 -11.71 3.73
CA HIS A 56 -1.04 -11.65 4.15
C HIS A 56 -1.29 -11.02 5.52
N GLU A 57 -0.28 -10.50 6.20
CA GLU A 57 -0.43 -9.83 7.50
C GLU A 57 0.60 -8.71 7.71
N GLN A 58 0.26 -7.74 8.55
CA GLN A 58 1.22 -6.73 9.01
C GLN A 58 2.23 -7.36 9.97
N PRO A 59 3.53 -7.01 9.88
CA PRO A 59 4.52 -7.55 10.78
C PRO A 59 4.34 -6.98 12.19
N ILE A 60 4.20 -7.86 13.19
CA ILE A 60 4.27 -7.49 14.61
C ILE A 60 5.68 -7.78 15.11
N GLY A 61 6.47 -6.73 15.37
CA GLY A 61 7.86 -6.87 15.80
C GLY A 61 8.77 -7.34 14.67
N LYS A 62 9.62 -8.35 14.92
CA LYS A 62 10.55 -8.87 13.91
C LYS A 62 9.77 -9.71 12.87
N PRO A 63 9.82 -9.38 11.57
CA PRO A 63 9.11 -10.15 10.55
C PRO A 63 9.70 -11.56 10.41
N ALA A 64 8.84 -12.55 10.14
CA ALA A 64 9.23 -13.95 9.96
C ALA A 64 10.07 -14.19 8.69
N GLY A 65 9.87 -13.35 7.67
CA GLY A 65 10.57 -13.40 6.40
C GLY A 65 11.13 -12.03 5.99
N LYS A 66 12.05 -12.04 5.02
CA LYS A 66 12.55 -10.81 4.40
C LYS A 66 11.42 -10.20 3.54
N PRO A 67 11.06 -8.92 3.74
CA PRO A 67 10.11 -8.26 2.85
C PRO A 67 10.72 -8.03 1.47
N TYR A 68 9.87 -7.92 0.46
CA TYR A 68 10.24 -7.38 -0.85
C TYR A 68 9.72 -5.95 -0.98
N VAL A 69 10.41 -5.13 -1.77
CA VAL A 69 10.07 -3.71 -1.95
C VAL A 69 9.61 -3.48 -3.39
N LEU A 70 8.43 -2.87 -3.55
CA LEU A 70 7.85 -2.51 -4.84
C LEU A 70 7.41 -1.04 -4.85
N ARG A 71 7.31 -0.46 -6.05
CA ARG A 71 6.76 0.88 -6.30
C ARG A 71 5.27 0.77 -6.63
N TYR A 72 4.46 1.57 -5.94
CA TYR A 72 3.02 1.67 -6.19
C TYR A 72 2.57 3.13 -6.17
N ALA A 73 1.61 3.45 -7.02
CA ALA A 73 0.85 4.70 -6.90
C ALA A 73 0.13 4.70 -5.55
N ALA A 74 0.22 5.80 -4.80
CA ALA A 74 -0.41 5.93 -3.49
C ALA A 74 -1.93 5.73 -3.55
N ALA A 75 -2.55 6.12 -4.67
CA ALA A 75 -3.96 5.85 -4.95
C ALA A 75 -4.34 4.35 -5.02
N SER A 76 -3.36 3.46 -5.20
CA SER A 76 -3.57 2.00 -5.17
C SER A 76 -3.43 1.40 -3.77
N LEU A 77 -3.05 2.19 -2.77
CA LEU A 77 -2.77 1.73 -1.42
C LEU A 77 -3.85 2.22 -0.45
N THR A 78 -4.37 1.31 0.38
CA THR A 78 -5.26 1.67 1.48
C THR A 78 -4.45 1.85 2.75
N ALA A 79 -4.35 3.08 3.27
CA ALA A 79 -3.71 3.33 4.55
C ALA A 79 -4.53 2.71 5.69
N MET A 80 -3.87 1.94 6.53
CA MET A 80 -4.49 1.26 7.68
C MET A 80 -4.42 2.16 8.92
N PRO A 81 -5.43 2.08 9.82
CA PRO A 81 -5.35 2.75 11.11
C PRO A 81 -4.18 2.19 11.93
N SER A 82 -3.46 3.10 12.57
CA SER A 82 -2.38 2.83 13.52
C SER A 82 -2.89 2.49 14.91
#